data_AF-A0A3P1Y0F6-F1
#
_entry.id   AF-A0A3P1Y0F6-F1
#
_cell.length_a   1.000
_cell.length_b   1.000
_cell.length_c   1.000
_cell.angle_alpha   90.00
_cell.angle_beta   90.00
_cell.angle_gamma   90.00
#
_symmetry.space_group_name_H-M   'P 1'
#
loop_
_entity.id
_entity.type
_entity.pdbx_description
1 polymer ?
#
loop_
_entity_poly.entity_id
_entity_poly.type
_entity_poly.pdbx_seq_one_letter_code
_entity_poly.pdbx_strand_id
1 'polypeptide(L)'
;MIDHLNQQNALLSSQAELTVKLSSSEQELVKWRQRIADLESRPSSKLTQDQKSLLLHREEITTLMEKNVAIEKNNRLIKESAEITAWRDSLQASIDNRQQGYDIQIAGYGVGDKNQLRQQELLRIEHGYNNQRLQLERDYADKSRGMSDHVFQEKMQALNDALEREKEIVRQKNEQLDIQAGDWVSGASQGFNNWLDDTKDISEQIKSTTTQMVDGMTDA
;
A
#
# COMPACT_ATOMS: atom_id res chain seq x y z
N MET A 1 -15.70 34.97 1.64
CA MET A 1 -15.01 33.91 2.43
C MET A 1 -15.88 32.65 2.50
N ILE A 2 -17.16 32.75 2.87
CA ILE A 2 -18.13 31.63 2.85
C ILE A 2 -18.34 31.04 1.45
N ASP A 3 -18.47 31.86 0.41
CA ASP A 3 -18.58 31.37 -0.98
C ASP A 3 -17.33 30.63 -1.47
N HIS A 4 -16.15 31.01 -0.95
CA HIS A 4 -14.90 30.34 -1.29
C HIS A 4 -14.80 28.96 -0.64
N LEU A 5 -15.26 28.82 0.61
CA LEU A 5 -15.36 27.54 1.31
C LEU A 5 -16.41 26.63 0.68
N ASN A 6 -17.55 27.17 0.25
CA ASN A 6 -18.58 26.40 -0.46
C ASN A 6 -18.09 25.93 -1.84
N GLN A 7 -17.37 26.79 -2.58
CA GLN A 7 -16.73 26.40 -3.83
C GLN A 7 -15.63 25.37 -3.62
N GLN A 8 -14.79 25.50 -2.58
CA GLN A 8 -13.79 24.49 -2.23
C GLN A 8 -14.43 23.16 -1.84
N ASN A 9 -15.50 23.16 -1.04
CA ASN A 9 -16.21 21.94 -0.65
C ASN A 9 -16.91 21.25 -1.83
N ALA A 10 -17.52 22.03 -2.74
CA ALA A 10 -18.11 21.51 -3.97
C ALA A 10 -17.03 20.98 -4.94
N LEU A 11 -15.89 21.67 -5.04
CA LEU A 11 -14.73 21.21 -5.80
C LEU A 11 -14.13 19.93 -5.21
N LEU A 12 -13.95 19.85 -3.89
CA LEU A 12 -13.49 18.66 -3.18
C LEU A 12 -14.44 17.48 -3.40
N SER A 13 -15.75 17.71 -3.31
CA SER A 13 -16.77 16.67 -3.55
C SER A 13 -16.76 16.20 -5.02
N SER A 14 -16.65 17.13 -5.98
CA SER A 14 -16.60 16.80 -7.42
C SER A 14 -15.28 16.15 -7.86
N GLN A 15 -14.14 16.52 -7.27
CA GLN A 15 -12.85 15.86 -7.53
C GLN A 15 -12.74 14.50 -6.83
N ALA A 16 -13.36 14.34 -5.66
CA ALA A 16 -13.37 13.09 -4.91
C ALA A 16 -14.28 12.03 -5.55
N GLU A 17 -15.42 12.42 -6.13
CA GLU A 17 -16.26 11.52 -6.95
C GLU A 17 -15.49 10.86 -8.10
N LEU A 18 -14.43 11.50 -8.59
CA LEU A 18 -13.64 11.03 -9.72
C LEU A 18 -12.45 10.14 -9.33
N THR A 19 -12.01 10.08 -8.06
CA THR A 19 -10.73 9.40 -7.76
C THR A 19 -10.66 8.58 -6.46
N VAL A 20 -11.31 8.96 -5.36
CA VAL A 20 -11.37 8.14 -4.13
C VAL A 20 -12.64 8.50 -3.37
N LYS A 21 -13.49 7.51 -3.07
CA LYS A 21 -14.70 7.72 -2.26
C LYS A 21 -14.28 8.29 -0.90
N LEU A 22 -14.73 9.51 -0.57
CA LEU A 22 -14.48 10.14 0.73
C LEU A 22 -14.77 9.15 1.86
N SER A 23 -13.91 9.13 2.87
CA SER A 23 -14.10 8.35 4.09
C SER A 23 -15.38 8.77 4.82
N SER A 24 -15.87 7.95 5.76
CA SER A 24 -17.11 8.30 6.47
C SER A 24 -16.96 9.61 7.25
N SER A 25 -15.82 9.81 7.94
CA SER A 25 -15.56 11.04 8.69
C SER A 25 -15.35 12.25 7.78
N GLU A 26 -14.77 12.08 6.58
CA GLU A 26 -14.62 13.18 5.61
C GLU A 26 -15.99 13.65 5.12
N GLN A 27 -16.91 12.72 4.83
CA GLN A 27 -18.27 13.04 4.44
C GLN A 27 -19.03 13.76 5.57
N GLU A 28 -18.84 13.33 6.81
CA GLU A 28 -19.42 13.98 7.98
C GLU A 28 -18.90 15.41 8.16
N LEU A 29 -17.59 15.63 8.02
CA LEU A 29 -16.98 16.96 8.13
C LEU A 29 -17.52 17.91 7.06
N VAL A 30 -17.69 17.45 5.82
CA VAL A 30 -18.30 18.24 4.74
C VAL A 30 -19.74 18.62 5.07
N LYS A 31 -20.56 17.64 5.49
CA LYS A 31 -21.97 17.89 5.89
C LYS A 31 -22.06 18.85 7.06
N TRP A 32 -21.15 18.73 8.03
CA TRP A 32 -21.05 19.62 9.18
C TRP A 32 -20.74 21.05 8.77
N ARG A 33 -19.69 21.26 7.96
CA ARG A 33 -19.32 22.58 7.45
C ARG A 33 -20.46 23.23 6.67
N GLN A 34 -21.18 22.45 5.85
CA GLN A 34 -22.36 22.94 5.13
C GLN A 34 -23.49 23.38 6.09
N ARG A 35 -23.74 22.60 7.14
CA ARG A 35 -24.74 22.94 8.17
C ARG A 35 -24.38 24.22 8.92
N ILE A 36 -23.10 24.42 9.25
CA ILE A 36 -22.63 25.66 9.87
C ILE A 36 -22.81 26.85 8.95
N ALA A 37 -22.43 26.74 7.66
CA ALA A 37 -22.61 27.82 6.70
C ALA A 37 -24.10 28.22 6.53
N ASP A 38 -25.01 27.24 6.48
CA ASP A 38 -26.45 27.49 6.45
C ASP A 38 -26.95 28.20 7.72
N LEU A 39 -26.49 27.77 8.90
CA LEU A 39 -26.84 28.39 10.17
C LEU A 39 -26.32 29.83 10.28
N GLU A 40 -25.10 30.09 9.83
CA GLU A 40 -24.48 31.42 9.83
C GLU A 40 -25.15 32.39 8.85
N SER A 41 -25.71 31.88 7.75
CA SER A 41 -26.44 32.71 6.77
C SER A 41 -27.79 33.23 7.28
N ARG A 42 -28.34 32.60 8.33
CA ARG A 42 -29.65 32.92 8.89
C ARG A 42 -29.57 34.02 9.95
N PRO A 43 -30.55 34.95 10.01
CA PRO A 43 -30.61 35.94 11.08
C PRO A 43 -30.65 35.28 12.46
N SER A 44 -29.85 35.75 13.41
CA SER A 44 -29.76 35.18 14.77
C SER A 44 -31.09 35.17 15.53
N SER A 45 -32.02 36.06 15.17
CA SER A 45 -33.39 36.10 15.71
C SER A 45 -34.27 34.93 15.25
N LYS A 46 -33.90 34.25 14.16
CA LYS A 46 -34.58 33.07 13.60
C LYS A 46 -33.96 31.74 14.03
N LEU A 47 -32.85 31.79 14.77
CA LEU A 47 -32.16 30.59 15.26
C LEU A 47 -32.73 30.14 16.61
N THR A 48 -32.91 28.82 16.76
CA THR A 48 -33.25 28.21 18.05
C THR A 48 -32.08 28.32 19.03
N GLN A 49 -32.34 28.09 20.33
CA GLN A 49 -31.28 28.07 21.34
C GLN A 49 -30.21 27.01 21.03
N ASP A 50 -30.63 25.81 20.59
CA ASP A 50 -29.71 24.74 20.20
C ASP A 50 -28.84 25.12 18.99
N GLN A 51 -29.42 25.81 18.00
CA GLN A 51 -28.69 26.30 16.83
C GLN A 51 -27.64 27.35 17.21
N LYS A 52 -27.96 28.23 18.17
CA LYS A 52 -27.00 29.20 18.70
C LYS A 52 -25.88 28.52 19.48
N SER A 53 -26.20 27.49 20.27
CA SER A 53 -25.20 26.68 20.98
C SER A 53 -24.27 25.94 20.00
N LEU A 54 -24.81 25.36 18.92
CA LEU A 54 -23.99 24.75 17.87
C LEU A 54 -23.04 25.74 17.20
N LEU A 55 -23.51 26.97 16.91
CA LEU A 55 -22.64 28.01 16.37
C LEU A 55 -21.57 28.48 17.36
N LEU A 56 -21.87 28.46 18.66
CA LEU A 56 -20.93 28.81 19.72
C LEU A 56 -19.79 27.78 19.80
N HIS A 57 -20.11 26.49 19.77
CA HIS A 57 -19.13 25.39 19.84
C HIS A 57 -18.62 24.93 18.48
N ARG A 58 -18.85 25.71 17.42
CA ARG A 58 -18.59 25.24 16.05
C ARG A 58 -17.12 24.90 15.80
N GLU A 59 -16.21 25.68 16.39
CA GLU A 59 -14.78 25.47 16.24
C GLU A 59 -14.35 24.17 16.91
N GLU A 60 -14.73 23.98 18.18
CA GLU A 60 -14.44 22.76 18.95
C GLU A 60 -14.94 21.50 18.23
N ILE A 61 -16.17 21.53 17.71
CA ILE A 61 -16.75 20.40 16.96
C ILE A 61 -16.00 20.19 15.64
N THR A 62 -15.65 21.26 14.93
CA THR A 62 -14.90 21.16 13.66
C THR A 62 -13.53 20.52 13.89
N THR A 63 -12.79 20.96 14.92
CA THR A 63 -11.50 20.38 15.31
C THR A 63 -11.61 18.89 15.64
N LEU A 64 -12.66 18.48 16.39
CA LEU A 64 -12.89 17.07 16.70
C LEU A 64 -13.18 16.24 15.44
N MET A 65 -13.94 16.77 14.49
CA MET A 65 -14.24 16.08 13.23
C MET A 65 -13.01 15.98 12.33
N GLU A 66 -12.20 17.04 12.24
CA GLU A 66 -10.91 17.02 11.53
C GLU A 66 -9.94 16.00 12.13
N LYS A 67 -9.93 15.87 13.45
CA LYS A 67 -9.18 14.81 14.14
C LYS A 67 -9.65 13.42 13.73
N ASN A 68 -10.95 13.18 13.66
CA ASN A 68 -11.49 11.89 13.21
C ASN A 68 -11.10 11.57 11.76
N VAL A 69 -11.12 12.57 10.87
CA VAL A 69 -10.64 12.45 9.49
C VAL A 69 -9.17 12.03 9.43
N ALA A 70 -8.32 12.71 10.19
CA ALA A 70 -6.90 12.41 10.23
C ALA A 70 -6.62 10.99 10.78
N ILE A 71 -7.34 10.56 11.82
CA ILE A 71 -7.23 9.20 12.37
C ILE A 71 -7.68 8.14 11.35
N GLU A 72 -8.81 8.34 10.68
CA GLU A 72 -9.29 7.38 9.67
C GLU A 72 -8.32 7.28 8.49
N LYS A 73 -7.77 8.41 8.02
CA LYS A 73 -6.73 8.45 7.00
C LYS A 73 -5.48 7.69 7.45
N ASN A 74 -5.04 7.88 8.69
CA ASN A 74 -3.88 7.20 9.24
C ASN A 74 -4.10 5.68 9.29
N ASN A 75 -5.22 5.23 9.83
CA ASN A 75 -5.58 3.81 9.88
C ASN A 75 -5.60 3.18 8.49
N ARG A 76 -6.07 3.92 7.48
CA ARG A 76 -6.01 3.48 6.08
C ARG A 76 -4.56 3.28 5.61
N LEU A 77 -3.66 4.23 5.87
CA LEU A 77 -2.24 4.11 5.51
C LEU A 77 -1.57 2.92 6.19
N ILE A 78 -1.84 2.71 7.49
CA ILE A 78 -1.36 1.53 8.22
C ILE A 78 -1.83 0.24 7.55
N LYS A 79 -3.12 0.16 7.20
CA LYS A 79 -3.68 -1.02 6.54
C LYS A 79 -3.05 -1.28 5.18
N GLU A 80 -2.95 -0.24 4.34
CA GLU A 80 -2.33 -0.32 3.02
C GLU A 80 -0.86 -0.79 3.12
N SER A 81 -0.11 -0.27 4.08
CA SER A 81 1.27 -0.71 4.32
C SER A 81 1.36 -2.15 4.80
N ALA A 82 0.53 -2.56 5.76
CA ALA A 82 0.51 -3.94 6.23
C ALA A 82 0.17 -4.92 5.09
N GLU A 83 -0.72 -4.53 4.19
CA GLU A 83 -1.08 -5.31 3.01
C GLU A 83 0.10 -5.44 2.03
N ILE A 84 0.86 -4.36 1.80
CA ILE A 84 2.06 -4.38 0.96
C ILE A 84 3.14 -5.27 1.60
N THR A 85 3.40 -5.12 2.89
CA THR A 85 4.39 -5.94 3.62
C THR A 85 4.03 -7.42 3.55
N ALA A 86 2.78 -7.79 3.87
CA ALA A 86 2.34 -9.18 3.81
C ALA A 86 2.46 -9.78 2.39
N TRP A 87 2.21 -8.98 1.35
CA TRP A 87 2.42 -9.40 -0.02
C TRP A 87 3.89 -9.67 -0.32
N ARG A 88 4.80 -8.77 0.06
CA ARG A 88 6.24 -8.96 -0.12
C ARG A 88 6.76 -10.18 0.65
N ASP A 89 6.34 -10.37 1.90
CA ASP A 89 6.67 -11.56 2.71
C ASP A 89 6.24 -12.85 2.01
N SER A 90 5.06 -12.85 1.37
CA SER A 90 4.58 -14.01 0.62
C SER A 90 5.44 -14.32 -0.61
N LEU A 91 5.96 -13.30 -1.30
CA LEU A 91 6.88 -13.47 -2.41
C LEU A 91 8.23 -14.04 -1.93
N GLN A 92 8.73 -13.57 -0.78
CA GLN A 92 9.96 -14.10 -0.15
C GLN A 92 9.82 -15.55 0.23
N ALA A 93 8.77 -15.91 0.97
CA ALA A 93 8.52 -17.29 1.32
C ALA A 93 8.42 -18.18 0.07
N SER A 94 7.82 -17.65 -1.01
CA SER A 94 7.73 -18.37 -2.27
C SER A 94 9.08 -18.56 -2.97
N ILE A 95 9.97 -17.56 -2.91
CA ILE A 95 11.33 -17.65 -3.45
C ILE A 95 12.17 -18.62 -2.62
N ASP A 96 12.14 -18.51 -1.29
CA ASP A 96 12.88 -19.39 -0.37
C ASP A 96 12.50 -20.85 -0.57
N ASN A 97 11.21 -21.13 -0.76
CA ASN A 97 10.72 -22.47 -1.02
C ASN A 97 11.26 -23.04 -2.35
N ARG A 98 11.26 -22.23 -3.42
CA ARG A 98 11.82 -22.66 -4.72
C ARG A 98 13.34 -22.82 -4.65
N GLN A 99 14.02 -21.98 -3.87
CA GLN A 99 15.46 -22.07 -3.65
C GLN A 99 15.86 -23.38 -2.98
N GLN A 100 15.13 -23.83 -1.95
CA GLN A 100 15.35 -25.16 -1.36
C GLN A 100 15.19 -26.29 -2.38
N GLY A 101 14.26 -26.14 -3.34
CA GLY A 101 14.11 -27.07 -4.46
C GLY A 101 15.30 -27.08 -5.43
N TYR A 102 15.94 -25.92 -5.64
CA TYR A 102 17.14 -25.80 -6.45
C TYR A 102 18.36 -26.49 -5.82
N ASP A 103 18.53 -26.39 -4.49
CA ASP A 103 19.61 -27.07 -3.76
C ASP A 103 19.59 -28.58 -3.95
N ILE A 104 18.40 -29.18 -3.96
CA ILE A 104 18.21 -30.63 -4.15
C ILE A 104 18.61 -31.05 -5.58
N GLN A 105 18.33 -30.23 -6.60
CA GLN A 105 18.65 -30.56 -8.00
C GLN A 105 20.15 -30.57 -8.30
N ILE A 106 20.95 -29.75 -7.60
CA ILE A 106 22.41 -29.68 -7.78
C ILE A 106 23.07 -31.03 -7.44
N ALA A 107 22.54 -31.76 -6.46
CA ALA A 107 23.09 -33.04 -6.00
C ALA A 107 22.85 -34.22 -6.96
N GLY A 108 21.99 -34.06 -7.98
CA GLY A 108 21.46 -35.19 -8.77
C GLY A 108 21.72 -35.19 -10.28
N TYR A 109 22.39 -34.18 -10.85
CA TYR A 109 22.38 -34.00 -12.32
C TYR A 109 23.56 -34.63 -13.08
N GLY A 110 23.21 -35.44 -14.09
CA GLY A 110 24.08 -35.94 -15.16
C GLY A 110 24.09 -35.03 -16.40
N VAL A 111 25.10 -35.23 -17.25
CA VAL A 111 25.49 -34.35 -18.38
C VAL A 111 24.54 -34.51 -19.59
N GLY A 112 23.36 -33.88 -19.55
CA GLY A 112 22.41 -33.76 -20.67
C GLY A 112 22.38 -32.36 -21.31
N ASP A 113 21.34 -32.05 -22.11
CA ASP A 113 21.16 -30.74 -22.79
C ASP A 113 20.80 -29.61 -21.80
N LYS A 114 21.84 -29.14 -21.10
CA LYS A 114 21.75 -28.13 -20.03
C LYS A 114 21.09 -26.84 -20.51
N ASN A 115 21.39 -26.36 -21.72
CA ASN A 115 20.89 -25.06 -22.19
C ASN A 115 19.38 -25.08 -22.43
N GLN A 116 18.85 -26.14 -23.05
CA GLN A 116 17.41 -26.27 -23.26
C GLN A 116 16.65 -26.31 -21.93
N LEU A 117 17.16 -27.04 -20.93
CA LEU A 117 16.57 -27.12 -19.59
C LEU A 117 16.62 -25.77 -18.85
N ARG A 118 17.71 -25.02 -18.96
CA ARG A 118 17.85 -23.67 -18.38
C ARG A 118 16.82 -22.70 -18.95
N GLN A 119 16.64 -22.70 -20.26
CA GLN A 119 15.66 -21.82 -20.92
C GLN A 119 14.22 -22.20 -20.53
N GLN A 120 13.91 -23.50 -20.43
CA GLN A 120 12.60 -23.95 -19.96
C GLN A 120 12.29 -23.49 -18.54
N GLU A 121 13.28 -23.52 -17.65
CA GLU A 121 13.11 -23.07 -16.27
C GLU A 121 12.85 -21.56 -16.17
N LEU A 122 13.60 -20.76 -16.91
CA LEU A 122 13.37 -19.31 -16.97
C LEU A 122 11.97 -18.97 -17.52
N LEU A 123 11.55 -19.65 -18.59
CA LEU A 123 10.20 -19.48 -19.14
C LEU A 123 9.12 -19.87 -18.13
N ARG A 124 9.31 -20.95 -17.37
CA ARG A 124 8.38 -21.38 -16.32
C ARG A 124 8.24 -20.30 -15.23
N ILE A 125 9.35 -19.71 -14.81
CA ILE A 125 9.36 -18.63 -13.82
C ILE A 125 8.62 -17.41 -14.37
N GLU A 126 8.96 -16.95 -15.57
CA GLU A 126 8.29 -15.81 -16.21
C GLU A 126 6.79 -16.03 -16.37
N HIS A 127 6.35 -17.23 -16.77
CA HIS A 127 4.95 -17.57 -16.83
C HIS A 127 4.26 -17.53 -15.45
N GLY A 128 4.93 -18.01 -14.40
CA GLY A 128 4.42 -17.95 -13.03
C GLY A 128 4.15 -16.51 -12.57
N TYR A 129 5.13 -15.63 -12.74
CA TYR A 129 5.00 -14.22 -12.37
C TYR A 129 3.99 -13.47 -13.26
N ASN A 130 3.95 -13.76 -14.56
CA ASN A 130 2.94 -13.16 -15.44
C ASN A 130 1.51 -13.54 -15.03
N ASN A 131 1.29 -14.78 -14.58
CA ASN A 131 -0.01 -15.18 -14.03
C ASN A 131 -0.36 -14.41 -12.76
N GLN A 132 0.61 -14.19 -11.85
CA GLN A 132 0.41 -13.38 -10.65
C GLN A 132 0.11 -11.90 -10.99
N ARG A 133 0.77 -11.34 -12.01
CA ARG A 133 0.49 -9.97 -12.50
C ARG A 133 -0.94 -9.85 -13.04
N LEU A 134 -1.37 -10.79 -13.88
CA LEU A 134 -2.75 -10.83 -14.37
C LEU A 134 -3.77 -10.97 -13.24
N GLN A 135 -3.45 -11.77 -12.22
CA GLN A 135 -4.31 -11.88 -11.04
C GLN A 135 -4.38 -10.57 -10.27
N LEU A 136 -3.25 -9.90 -10.03
CA LEU A 136 -3.19 -8.60 -9.37
C LEU A 136 -3.97 -7.52 -10.15
N GLU A 137 -3.84 -7.48 -11.48
CA GLU A 137 -4.59 -6.57 -12.35
C GLU A 137 -6.10 -6.83 -12.27
N ARG A 138 -6.52 -8.10 -12.24
CA ARG A 138 -7.93 -8.46 -12.05
C ARG A 138 -8.46 -8.06 -10.68
N ASP A 139 -7.66 -8.29 -9.63
CA ASP A 139 -8.02 -7.94 -8.26
C ASP A 139 -8.12 -6.42 -8.07
N TYR A 140 -7.28 -5.64 -8.75
CA TYR A 140 -7.36 -4.19 -8.80
C TYR A 140 -8.56 -3.67 -9.61
N ALA A 141 -8.86 -4.32 -10.76
CA ALA A 141 -10.03 -3.97 -11.56
C ALA A 141 -11.35 -4.25 -10.82
N ASP A 142 -11.36 -5.23 -9.90
CA ASP A 142 -12.49 -5.49 -9.02
C ASP A 142 -12.57 -4.46 -7.88
N LYS A 143 -13.27 -3.35 -8.17
CA LYS A 143 -13.46 -2.25 -7.20
C LYS A 143 -14.09 -2.69 -5.87
N SER A 144 -14.75 -3.85 -5.80
CA SER A 144 -15.29 -4.36 -4.54
C SER A 144 -14.22 -4.75 -3.52
N ARG A 145 -13.00 -5.04 -3.99
CA ARG A 145 -11.85 -5.36 -3.14
C ARG A 145 -11.19 -4.15 -2.50
N GLY A 146 -11.46 -2.95 -3.02
CA GLY A 146 -11.02 -1.69 -2.43
C GLY A 146 -9.50 -1.50 -2.39
N MET A 147 -8.75 -2.12 -3.31
CA MET A 147 -7.31 -1.89 -3.45
C MET A 147 -7.06 -0.46 -3.92
N SER A 148 -6.18 0.26 -3.22
CA SER A 148 -5.76 1.60 -3.65
C SER A 148 -4.76 1.51 -4.80
N ASP A 149 -4.71 2.55 -5.64
CA ASP A 149 -3.73 2.67 -6.73
C ASP A 149 -2.30 2.53 -6.21
N HIS A 150 -2.01 3.12 -5.04
CA HIS A 150 -0.72 3.00 -4.37
C HIS A 150 -0.38 1.54 -4.03
N VAL A 151 -1.31 0.81 -3.39
CA VAL A 151 -1.11 -0.62 -3.06
C VAL A 151 -0.90 -1.44 -4.33
N PHE A 152 -1.67 -1.17 -5.39
CA PHE A 152 -1.53 -1.88 -6.66
C PHE A 152 -0.13 -1.68 -7.27
N GLN A 153 0.35 -0.43 -7.33
CA GLN A 153 1.68 -0.12 -7.89
C GLN A 153 2.79 -0.78 -7.07
N GLU A 154 2.73 -0.68 -5.74
CA GLU A 154 3.71 -1.29 -4.84
C GLU A 154 3.75 -2.82 -4.97
N LYS A 155 2.58 -3.47 -5.07
CA LYS A 155 2.48 -4.92 -5.30
C LYS A 155 2.99 -5.35 -6.67
N MET A 156 2.74 -4.54 -7.71
CA MET A 156 3.23 -4.79 -9.07
C MET A 156 4.74 -4.64 -9.15
N GLN A 157 5.31 -3.61 -8.52
CA GLN A 157 6.76 -3.45 -8.41
C GLN A 157 7.39 -4.61 -7.65
N ALA A 158 6.82 -4.99 -6.50
CA ALA A 158 7.27 -6.15 -5.73
C ALA A 158 7.29 -7.45 -6.54
N LEU A 159 6.30 -7.66 -7.43
CA LEU A 159 6.29 -8.80 -8.35
C LEU A 159 7.44 -8.77 -9.36
N ASN A 160 7.73 -7.60 -9.93
CA ASN A 160 8.83 -7.44 -10.89
C ASN A 160 10.19 -7.65 -10.21
N ASP A 161 10.38 -7.08 -9.03
CA ASP A 161 11.61 -7.23 -8.24
C ASP A 161 11.85 -8.71 -7.87
N ALA A 162 10.79 -9.40 -7.45
CA ALA A 162 10.82 -10.82 -7.13
C ALA A 162 11.13 -11.69 -8.37
N LEU A 163 10.56 -11.37 -9.54
CA LEU A 163 10.85 -12.07 -10.80
C LEU A 163 12.34 -11.96 -11.17
N GLU A 164 12.87 -10.75 -11.18
CA GLU A 164 14.28 -10.53 -11.53
C GLU A 164 15.22 -11.17 -10.51
N ARG A 165 14.82 -11.17 -9.23
CA ARG A 165 15.59 -11.86 -8.20
C ARG A 165 15.65 -13.36 -8.44
N GLU A 166 14.52 -13.97 -8.75
CA GLU A 166 14.47 -15.41 -8.97
C GLU A 166 15.23 -15.83 -10.25
N LYS A 167 15.19 -15.03 -11.31
CA LYS A 167 16.02 -15.25 -12.49
C LYS A 167 17.52 -15.24 -12.14
N GLU A 168 17.95 -14.30 -11.31
CA GLU A 168 19.34 -14.21 -10.87
C GLU A 168 19.75 -15.43 -10.02
N ILE A 169 18.88 -15.87 -9.10
CA ILE A 169 19.06 -17.12 -8.33
C ILE A 169 19.30 -18.30 -9.29
N VAL A 170 18.46 -18.46 -10.32
CA VAL A 170 18.60 -19.54 -11.29
C VAL A 170 19.85 -19.41 -12.14
N ARG A 171 20.23 -18.19 -12.54
CA ARG A 171 21.46 -17.95 -13.31
C ARG A 171 22.71 -18.33 -12.51
N GLN A 172 22.81 -17.87 -11.27
CA GLN A 172 23.94 -18.18 -10.38
C GLN A 172 24.06 -19.68 -10.12
N LYS A 173 22.93 -20.35 -9.83
CA LYS A 173 22.85 -21.82 -9.72
C LYS A 173 23.45 -22.52 -10.95
N ASN A 174 23.11 -22.05 -12.14
CA ASN A 174 23.54 -22.65 -13.40
C ASN A 174 25.03 -22.45 -13.69
N GLU A 175 25.57 -21.25 -13.44
CA GLU A 175 27.01 -20.96 -13.57
C GLU A 175 27.83 -21.86 -12.63
N GLN A 176 27.38 -22.05 -11.40
CA GLN A 176 28.06 -22.87 -10.39
C GLN A 176 28.01 -24.38 -10.71
N LEU A 177 26.89 -24.87 -11.26
CA LEU A 177 26.79 -26.25 -11.80
C LEU A 177 27.82 -26.54 -12.91
N ASP A 178 28.36 -25.50 -13.56
CA ASP A 178 29.42 -25.63 -14.55
C ASP A 178 30.83 -25.59 -13.92
N ILE A 179 30.99 -25.16 -12.65
CA ILE A 179 32.28 -24.89 -11.98
C ILE A 179 32.53 -25.73 -10.71
N GLN A 180 31.51 -26.44 -10.15
CA GLN A 180 31.57 -27.25 -8.91
C GLN A 180 32.03 -26.50 -7.63
N ALA A 181 31.49 -25.31 -7.35
CA ALA A 181 31.79 -24.56 -6.11
C ALA A 181 30.61 -24.54 -5.11
N GLY A 182 30.92 -24.30 -3.83
CA GLY A 182 29.96 -24.29 -2.70
C GLY A 182 29.79 -22.90 -2.06
N ASP A 183 28.64 -22.70 -1.38
CA ASP A 183 28.12 -21.49 -0.69
C ASP A 183 27.35 -20.43 -1.52
N TRP A 184 26.51 -20.85 -2.48
CA TRP A 184 25.70 -19.94 -3.32
C TRP A 184 24.41 -19.38 -2.66
N VAL A 185 23.80 -20.12 -1.73
CA VAL A 185 22.42 -19.92 -1.24
C VAL A 185 22.27 -18.65 -0.40
N SER A 186 23.21 -18.39 0.50
CA SER A 186 23.07 -17.31 1.49
C SER A 186 23.11 -15.91 0.87
N GLY A 187 23.95 -15.67 -0.15
CA GLY A 187 24.09 -14.34 -0.76
C GLY A 187 22.85 -13.92 -1.57
N ALA A 188 22.19 -14.89 -2.20
CA ALA A 188 21.00 -14.63 -2.99
C ALA A 188 19.75 -14.36 -2.10
N SER A 189 19.57 -15.11 -1.02
CA SER A 189 18.48 -14.86 -0.07
C SER A 189 18.71 -13.55 0.72
N GLN A 190 19.96 -13.25 1.10
CA GLN A 190 20.30 -12.01 1.82
C GLN A 190 19.95 -10.74 1.04
N GLY A 191 20.20 -10.70 -0.28
CA GLY A 191 19.86 -9.51 -1.08
C GLY A 191 18.37 -9.23 -1.19
N PHE A 192 17.51 -10.26 -1.15
CA PHE A 192 16.05 -10.08 -1.14
C PHE A 192 15.54 -9.74 0.26
N ASN A 193 16.10 -10.36 1.30
CA ASN A 193 15.84 -9.99 2.69
C ASN A 193 16.19 -8.52 2.98
N ASN A 194 17.29 -7.99 2.41
CA ASN A 194 17.64 -6.58 2.57
C ASN A 194 16.61 -5.65 1.92
N TRP A 195 16.08 -6.01 0.74
CA TRP A 195 14.97 -5.26 0.11
C TRP A 195 13.68 -5.32 0.95
N LEU A 196 13.44 -6.42 1.67
CA LEU A 196 12.35 -6.49 2.65
C LEU A 196 12.64 -5.69 3.91
N ASP A 197 13.90 -5.59 4.34
CA ASP A 197 14.28 -4.78 5.50
C ASP A 197 14.09 -3.28 5.23
N ASP A 198 14.31 -2.80 4.00
CA ASP A 198 13.89 -1.45 3.55
C ASP A 198 12.37 -1.22 3.74
N THR A 199 11.58 -2.29 3.90
CA THR A 199 10.13 -2.22 4.15
C THR A 199 9.78 -1.97 5.62
N LYS A 200 10.67 -2.36 6.56
CA LYS A 200 10.52 -1.93 7.96
C LYS A 200 10.60 -0.41 8.04
N ASP A 201 11.43 0.22 7.21
CA ASP A 201 11.52 1.69 7.13
C ASP A 201 10.19 2.33 6.71
N ILE A 202 9.40 1.69 5.83
CA ILE A 202 8.06 2.18 5.47
C ILE A 202 7.14 2.15 6.69
N SER A 203 7.15 1.04 7.45
CA SER A 203 6.36 0.92 8.68
C SER A 203 6.79 1.93 9.76
N GLU A 204 8.10 2.22 9.83
CA GLU A 204 8.67 3.22 10.72
C GLU A 204 8.34 4.65 10.28
N GLN A 205 8.32 4.93 8.98
CA GLN A 205 7.88 6.22 8.42
C GLN A 205 6.40 6.48 8.68
N ILE A 206 5.55 5.45 8.56
CA ILE A 206 4.13 5.55 8.91
C ILE A 206 3.96 5.77 10.41
N LYS A 207 4.73 5.07 11.24
CA LYS A 207 4.74 5.28 12.68
C LYS A 207 5.18 6.70 13.03
N SER A 208 6.24 7.22 12.40
CA SER A 208 6.72 8.60 12.56
C SER A 208 5.66 9.64 12.17
N THR A 209 5.03 9.47 11.01
CA THR A 209 3.92 10.33 10.55
C THR A 209 2.74 10.29 11.52
N THR A 210 2.44 9.11 12.07
CA THR A 210 1.40 8.93 13.10
C THR A 210 1.75 9.67 14.38
N THR A 211 2.97 9.51 14.87
CA THR A 211 3.46 10.21 16.07
C THR A 211 3.43 11.72 15.88
N GLN A 212 3.90 12.23 14.74
CA GLN A 212 3.86 13.66 14.42
C GLN A 212 2.43 14.22 14.35
N MET A 213 1.48 13.45 13.83
CA MET A 213 0.07 13.82 13.86
C MET A 213 -0.48 13.85 15.28
N VAL A 214 -0.15 12.85 16.11
CA VAL A 214 -0.60 12.80 17.51
C VAL A 214 0.02 13.92 18.33
N ASP A 215 1.31 14.22 18.16
CA ASP A 215 2.03 15.26 18.88
C ASP A 215 1.56 16.66 18.45
N GLY A 216 1.40 16.89 17.14
CA GLY A 216 0.82 18.12 16.60
C GLY A 216 -0.66 18.35 16.99
N MET A 217 -1.35 17.30 17.45
CA MET A 217 -2.72 17.35 17.97
C MET A 217 -2.79 17.53 19.49
N THR A 218 -1.70 17.33 20.23
CA THR A 218 -1.64 17.54 21.69
C THR A 218 -1.16 18.93 22.09
N ASP A 219 -0.55 19.66 21.16
CA ASP A 219 0.01 21.01 21.36
C ASP A 219 -0.93 22.16 20.89
N ALA A 220 -2.18 21.86 20.49
CA ALA A 220 -3.22 22.83 20.06
C ALA A 220 -4.45 22.81 20.97
#